data_AF-A0A1C0ZWJ3-F1
#
_entry.id   AF-A0A1C0ZWJ3-F1
#
_cell.length_a   1.000
_cell.length_b   1.000
_cell.length_c   1.000
_cell.angle_alpha   90.00
_cell.angle_beta   90.00
_cell.angle_gamma   90.00
#
_symmetry.space_group_name_H-M   'P 1'
#
loop_
_entity.id
_entity.type
_entity.pdbx_description
1 polymer ?
#
loop_
_entity_poly.entity_id
_entity_poly.type
_entity_poly.pdbx_seq_one_letter_code
_entity_poly.pdbx_strand_id
1 'polypeptide(L)'
;MIMDYCEQEITEEKTLLHIGLQFEDEPDSLYVAELEIDEDGVVASWQLFFNGFDCKYNFRPSEKAEMMHYAAQQGITIREGDE
;
A
#
# COMPACT_ATOMS: atom_id res chain seq x y z
N MET A 1 1.45 2.76 13.03
CA MET A 1 0.49 2.57 11.91
C MET A 1 -0.24 1.26 12.10
N ILE A 2 -1.57 1.24 11.94
CA ILE A 2 -2.38 0.02 12.04
C ILE A 2 -2.90 -0.30 10.64
N MET A 3 -2.68 -1.53 10.15
CA MET A 3 -3.30 -2.00 8.92
C MET A 3 -4.61 -2.72 9.24
N ASP A 4 -5.66 -2.37 8.53
CA ASP A 4 -7.01 -2.89 8.74
C ASP A 4 -7.32 -4.05 7.79
N TYR A 5 -7.06 -3.83 6.50
CA TYR A 5 -7.26 -4.84 5.44
C TYR A 5 -6.19 -4.72 4.35
N CYS A 6 -6.09 -5.76 3.55
CA CYS A 6 -5.24 -5.83 2.37
C CYS A 6 -6.03 -6.50 1.26
N GLU A 7 -6.27 -5.80 0.16
CA GLU A 7 -7.03 -6.29 -0.99
C GLU A 7 -6.18 -6.16 -2.25
N GLN A 8 -6.14 -7.23 -3.05
CA GLN A 8 -5.45 -7.24 -4.32
C GLN A 8 -6.48 -7.12 -5.45
N GLU A 9 -6.31 -6.10 -6.28
CA GLU A 9 -7.10 -5.90 -7.48
C GLU A 9 -6.22 -6.16 -8.72
N ILE A 10 -6.59 -7.16 -9.51
CA ILE A 10 -5.89 -7.48 -10.75
C ILE A 10 -6.69 -6.89 -11.91
N THR A 11 -6.12 -5.88 -12.56
CA THR A 11 -6.68 -5.26 -13.77
C THR A 11 -6.03 -5.84 -15.02
N GLU A 12 -6.53 -5.50 -16.21
CA GLU A 12 -5.96 -5.98 -17.48
C GLU A 12 -4.52 -5.48 -17.73
N GLU A 13 -4.13 -4.35 -17.13
CA GLU A 13 -2.83 -3.70 -17.38
C GLU A 13 -1.86 -3.81 -16.18
N LYS A 14 -2.37 -3.95 -14.95
CA LYS A 14 -1.56 -3.89 -13.73
C LYS A 14 -2.20 -4.58 -12.54
N THR A 15 -1.38 -4.91 -11.55
CA THR A 15 -1.87 -5.34 -10.24
C THR A 15 -1.86 -4.15 -9.29
N LEU A 16 -2.97 -3.89 -8.62
CA LEU A 16 -3.08 -2.90 -7.56
C LEU A 16 -3.25 -3.60 -6.23
N LEU A 17 -2.61 -3.06 -5.19
CA LEU A 17 -2.77 -3.52 -3.82
C LEU A 17 -3.28 -2.36 -2.97
N HIS A 18 -4.44 -2.57 -2.37
CA HIS A 18 -5.11 -1.61 -1.50
C HIS A 18 -4.96 -2.05 -0.05
N ILE A 19 -4.19 -1.28 0.73
CA ILE A 19 -3.98 -1.53 2.15
C ILE A 19 -4.70 -0.44 2.94
N GLY A 20 -5.70 -0.83 3.73
CA GLY A 20 -6.39 0.08 4.64
C GLY A 20 -5.50 0.42 5.82
N LEU A 21 -5.30 1.71 6.10
CA LEU A 21 -4.41 2.23 7.13
C LEU A 21 -5.14 3.17 8.10
N GLN A 22 -4.78 3.08 9.37
CA GLN A 22 -5.09 4.06 10.41
C GLN A 22 -3.78 4.55 11.05
N PHE A 23 -3.60 5.86 11.10
CA PHE A 23 -2.46 6.47 11.78
C PHE A 23 -2.78 6.66 13.27
N GLU A 24 -1.80 6.47 14.14
CA GLU A 24 -2.01 6.58 15.59
C GLU A 24 -2.38 8.00 16.05
N ASP A 25 -1.97 9.02 15.29
CA ASP A 25 -2.31 10.43 15.54
C ASP A 25 -3.76 10.75 15.11
N GLU A 26 -4.29 10.01 14.12
CA GLU A 26 -5.63 10.19 13.55
C GLU A 26 -6.38 8.84 13.49
N PRO A 27 -6.76 8.27 14.65
CA PRO A 27 -7.36 6.92 14.71
C PRO A 27 -8.78 6.85 14.12
N ASP A 28 -9.50 7.97 14.05
CA ASP A 28 -10.82 8.06 13.43
C ASP A 28 -10.77 8.18 11.90
N SER A 29 -9.58 8.39 11.33
CA SER A 29 -9.39 8.61 9.90
C SER A 29 -8.93 7.31 9.21
N LEU A 30 -9.69 6.90 8.18
CA LEU A 30 -9.35 5.76 7.33
C LEU A 30 -8.62 6.23 6.07
N TYR A 31 -7.42 5.72 5.87
CA TYR A 31 -6.61 5.94 4.68
C TYR A 31 -6.47 4.64 3.91
N VAL A 32 -6.16 4.75 2.62
CA VAL A 32 -5.88 3.61 1.75
C VAL A 32 -4.52 3.86 1.09
N ALA A 33 -3.55 3.01 1.40
CA ALA A 33 -2.33 2.93 0.61
C ALA A 33 -2.61 2.09 -0.63
N GLU A 34 -2.45 2.71 -1.79
CA GLU A 34 -2.52 2.03 -3.08
C GLU A 34 -1.09 1.83 -3.60
N LEU A 35 -0.75 0.57 -3.87
CA LEU A 35 0.53 0.20 -4.45
C LEU A 35 0.26 -0.34 -5.86
N GLU A 36 0.89 0.28 -6.85
CA GLU A 36 0.90 -0.24 -8.22
C GLU A 36 2.04 -1.23 -8.35
N ILE A 37 1.73 -2.47 -8.72
CA ILE A 37 2.66 -3.58 -8.85
C ILE A 37 2.75 -3.98 -10.32
N ASP A 38 3.97 -4.07 -10.82
CA ASP A 38 4.27 -4.48 -12.18
C ASP A 38 4.22 -6.02 -12.36
N GLU A 39 4.44 -6.49 -13.58
CA GLU A 39 4.46 -7.93 -13.94
C GLU A 39 5.55 -8.74 -13.20
N ASP A 40 6.66 -8.12 -12.80
CA ASP A 40 7.73 -8.72 -12.00
C ASP A 40 7.45 -8.73 -10.48
N GLY A 41 6.30 -8.19 -10.06
CA GLY A 41 5.94 -8.09 -8.64
C GLY A 41 6.66 -6.95 -7.91
N VAL A 42 7.19 -5.97 -8.64
CA VAL A 42 7.85 -4.79 -8.09
C VAL A 42 6.85 -3.65 -7.97
N VAL A 43 6.86 -2.97 -6.83
CA VAL A 43 6.02 -1.81 -6.59
C VAL A 43 6.57 -0.62 -7.38
N ALA A 44 5.84 -0.22 -8.42
CA ALA A 44 6.16 0.91 -9.28
C ALA A 44 5.79 2.25 -8.63
N SER A 45 4.68 2.29 -7.88
CA SER A 45 4.19 3.52 -7.25
C SER A 45 3.56 3.26 -5.89
N TRP A 46 3.72 4.23 -4.98
CA TRP A 46 3.12 4.25 -3.64
C TRP A 46 2.26 5.52 -3.52
N GLN A 47 0.95 5.35 -3.30
CA GLN A 47 0.03 6.47 -3.12
C GLN A 47 -0.78 6.29 -1.84
N LEU A 48 -1.12 7.40 -1.19
CA LEU A 48 -2.01 7.41 -0.02
C LEU A 48 -3.25 8.20 -0.38
N PHE A 49 -4.40 7.56 -0.24
CA PHE A 49 -5.70 8.17 -0.41
C PHE A 49 -6.41 8.34 0.92
N PHE A 50 -7.07 9.48 1.09
CA PHE A 50 -8.02 9.73 2.17
C PHE A 50 -9.37 10.11 1.56
N ASN A 51 -10.40 9.31 1.81
CA ASN A 51 -11.73 9.50 1.20
C ASN A 51 -11.67 9.65 -0.34
N GLY A 52 -10.75 8.93 -1.01
CA GLY A 52 -10.55 9.00 -2.47
C GLY A 52 -9.71 10.19 -2.95
N PHE A 53 -9.17 11.02 -2.06
CA PHE A 53 -8.26 12.11 -2.40
C PHE A 53 -6.80 11.73 -2.17
N ASP A 54 -5.96 11.95 -3.18
CA ASP A 54 -4.51 11.76 -3.06
C ASP A 54 -3.91 12.77 -2.07
N CYS A 55 -3.30 12.25 -1.01
CA CYS A 55 -2.70 13.04 0.05
C CYS A 55 -1.27 13.50 -0.26
N LYS A 56 -0.67 13.06 -1.38
CA LYS A 56 0.76 13.25 -1.71
C LYS A 56 1.68 12.87 -0.55
N TYR A 57 1.31 11.81 0.17
CA TYR A 57 2.10 11.32 1.30
C TYR A 57 3.33 10.58 0.80
N ASN A 58 4.48 10.86 1.40
CA ASN A 58 5.70 10.13 1.10
C ASN A 58 5.99 9.13 2.23
N PHE A 59 5.76 7.85 1.95
CA PHE A 59 5.98 6.78 2.93
C PHE A 59 7.45 6.65 3.28
N ARG A 60 7.75 6.57 4.57
CA ARG A 60 9.10 6.27 5.05
C ARG A 60 9.46 4.83 4.68
N PRO A 61 10.76 4.51 4.50
CA PRO A 61 11.21 3.15 4.22
C PRO A 61 10.71 2.13 5.25
N SER A 62 10.62 2.51 6.53
CA SER A 62 10.06 1.68 7.59
C SER A 62 8.59 1.35 7.37
N GLU A 63 7.78 2.33 6.97
CA GLU A 63 6.34 2.14 6.73
C GLU A 63 6.09 1.26 5.51
N LYS A 64 6.89 1.46 4.46
CA LYS A 64 6.89 0.58 3.28
C LYS A 64 7.23 -0.86 3.66
N ALA A 65 8.29 -1.06 4.44
CA ALA A 65 8.69 -2.39 4.92
C ALA A 65 7.59 -3.08 5.74
N GLU A 66 6.91 -2.32 6.62
CA GLU A 66 5.77 -2.83 7.38
C GLU A 66 4.59 -3.23 6.48
N MET A 67 4.24 -2.42 5.48
CA MET A 67 3.19 -2.75 4.50
C MET A 67 3.55 -3.98 3.66
N MET A 68 4.79 -4.08 3.17
CA MET A 68 5.27 -5.26 2.43
C MET A 68 5.21 -6.52 3.28
N HIS A 69 5.59 -6.41 4.56
CA HIS A 69 5.49 -7.52 5.50
C HIS A 69 4.03 -7.95 5.70
N TYR A 70 3.13 -6.99 5.90
CA TYR A 70 1.70 -7.26 6.06
C TYR A 70 1.10 -7.93 4.82
N ALA A 71 1.41 -7.43 3.62
CA ALA A 71 1.00 -8.04 2.36
C ALA A 71 1.49 -9.49 2.24
N ALA A 72 2.75 -9.76 2.61
CA ALA A 72 3.33 -11.10 2.57
C ALA A 72 2.63 -12.06 3.55
N GLN A 73 2.19 -11.59 4.73
CA GLN A 73 1.40 -12.39 5.67
C GLN A 73 0.02 -12.78 5.09
N GLN A 74 -0.52 -11.97 4.18
CA GLN A 74 -1.76 -12.25 3.46
C GLN A 74 -1.55 -13.10 2.19
N GLY A 75 -0.30 -13.53 1.93
CA GLY A 75 0.07 -14.34 0.77
C GLY A 75 0.46 -13.54 -0.47
N ILE A 76 0.57 -12.21 -0.36
CA ILE A 76 0.89 -11.30 -1.47
C ILE A 76 2.34 -10.87 -1.33
N THR A 77 3.22 -11.44 -2.16
CA THR A 77 4.66 -11.14 -2.11
C THR A 77 4.98 -10.02 -3.10
N ILE A 78 5.40 -8.87 -2.59
CA ILE A 78 5.79 -7.69 -3.36
C ILE A 78 7.21 -7.26 -3.02
N ARG A 79 7.86 -6.55 -3.95
CA ARG A 79 9.22 -6.02 -3.79
C ARG A 79 9.22 -4.52 -4.03
N GLU A 80 10.07 -3.79 -3.32
CA GLU A 80 10.37 -2.40 -3.68
C GLU A 80 11.34 -2.39 -4.86
N GLY A 81 11.10 -1.52 -5.85
CA GLY A 81 12.07 -1.27 -6.91
C GLY A 81 13.25 -0.46 -6.39
N ASP A 82 14.46 -0.81 -6.79
CA ASP A 82 15.63 0.06 -6.61
C ASP A 82 15.39 1.33 -7.47
N GLU A 83 15.19 2.48 -6.83
CA GLU A 83 15.27 3.80 -7.48
C GLU A 83 16.70 4.11 -7.97
#